data_AF-A0A6C0KTL9-F1
#
_entry.id   AF-A0A6C0KTL9-F1
#
_cell.length_a   1.000
_cell.length_b   1.000
_cell.length_c   1.000
_cell.angle_alpha   90.00
_cell.angle_beta   90.00
_cell.angle_gamma   90.00
#
_symmetry.space_group_name_H-M   'P 1'
#
loop_
_entity.id
_entity.type
_entity.pdbx_description
1 polymer ?
#
loop_
_entity_poly.entity_id
_entity_poly.type
_entity_poly.pdbx_seq_one_letter_code
_entity_poly.pdbx_strand_id
1 'polypeptide(L)'
;MSKNCKPEAYSQFFSDSAIIVGTLIISITMTISNTNGGLIGHMIGYGFLAAGFVIKSGLLASILAKGDCVSKDQALMFFLMSVCPFIIIVFLILAILYILNSYFNRIVGGKVSKGYKTFSRMFIVILIAQLGLFYNATQEEKYKTENVISPIYGMLIYLLSVINILVLITIYVVLAFYSTDG
;
A
#
# COMPACT_ATOMS: atom_id res chain seq x y z
N MET A 1 -13.09 32.77 -11.95
CA MET A 1 -11.85 32.51 -11.20
C MET A 1 -11.72 31.01 -10.97
N SER A 2 -10.84 30.33 -11.72
CA SER A 2 -10.53 28.91 -11.51
C SER A 2 -9.82 28.76 -10.17
N LYS A 3 -10.49 28.21 -9.16
CA LYS A 3 -9.89 27.97 -7.84
C LYS A 3 -8.83 26.88 -7.97
N ASN A 4 -7.64 27.17 -7.47
CA ASN A 4 -6.45 26.35 -7.68
C ASN A 4 -6.47 25.14 -6.74
N CYS A 5 -7.25 24.11 -7.09
CA CYS A 5 -7.35 22.84 -6.36
C CYS A 5 -6.17 21.90 -6.64
N LYS A 6 -4.98 22.45 -6.92
CA LYS A 6 -3.76 21.67 -7.17
C LYS A 6 -2.95 21.53 -5.89
N PRO A 7 -2.56 20.30 -5.52
CA PRO A 7 -1.60 20.08 -4.44
C PRO A 7 -0.22 20.66 -4.80
N GLU A 8 0.61 20.88 -3.79
CA GLU A 8 1.97 21.36 -3.98
C GLU A 8 2.80 20.32 -4.75
N ALA A 9 3.39 20.74 -5.88
CA ALA A 9 4.11 19.86 -6.80
C ALA A 9 5.26 19.09 -6.11
N TYR A 10 5.92 19.71 -5.13
CA TYR A 10 7.01 19.10 -4.37
C TYR A 10 6.56 17.89 -3.54
N SER A 11 5.40 17.98 -2.89
CA SER A 11 4.90 16.89 -2.04
C SER A 11 4.41 15.70 -2.88
N GLN A 12 3.83 15.96 -4.06
CA GLN A 12 3.47 14.91 -5.02
C GLN A 12 4.71 14.17 -5.52
N PHE A 13 5.74 14.91 -5.95
CA PHE A 13 6.99 14.32 -6.45
C PHE A 13 7.67 13.43 -5.41
N PHE A 14 7.70 13.86 -4.15
CA PHE A 14 8.27 13.08 -3.06
C PHE A 14 7.48 11.79 -2.81
N SER A 15 6.14 11.87 -2.76
CA SER A 15 5.27 10.71 -2.58
C SER A 15 5.45 9.68 -3.71
N ASP A 16 5.48 10.13 -4.96
CA ASP A 16 5.65 9.26 -6.13
C ASP A 16 7.01 8.56 -6.12
N SER A 17 8.07 9.33 -5.80
CA SER A 17 9.43 8.79 -5.68
C SER A 17 9.50 7.73 -4.58
N ALA A 18 8.91 7.97 -3.41
CA ALA A 18 8.88 7.01 -2.32
C ALA A 18 8.15 5.72 -2.70
N ILE A 19 7.01 5.82 -3.40
CA ILE A 19 6.24 4.66 -3.86
C ILE A 19 7.05 3.84 -4.88
N ILE A 20 7.69 4.50 -5.85
CA ILE A 20 8.49 3.83 -6.89
C ILE A 20 9.69 3.12 -6.25
N VAL A 21 10.43 3.82 -5.38
CA VAL A 21 11.59 3.25 -4.69
C VAL A 21 11.17 2.06 -3.82
N GLY A 22 10.09 2.18 -3.04
CA GLY A 22 9.57 1.09 -2.21
C GLY A 22 9.18 -0.13 -3.04
N THR A 23 8.50 0.08 -4.17
CA THR A 23 8.11 -0.99 -5.12
C THR A 23 9.32 -1.72 -5.69
N LEU A 24 10.34 -0.98 -6.09
CA LEU A 24 11.56 -1.54 -6.68
C LEU A 24 12.34 -2.36 -5.66
N ILE A 25 12.49 -1.85 -4.43
CA ILE A 25 13.15 -2.58 -3.33
C ILE A 25 12.42 -3.90 -3.04
N ILE A 26 11.09 -3.89 -2.91
CA ILE A 26 10.29 -5.11 -2.65
C ILE A 26 10.46 -6.11 -3.79
N SER A 27 10.39 -5.64 -5.04
CA SER A 27 10.51 -6.50 -6.22
C SER A 27 11.86 -7.22 -6.30
N ILE A 28 12.96 -6.50 -6.03
CA ILE A 28 14.31 -7.08 -6.01
C ILE A 28 14.42 -8.07 -4.84
N THR A 29 14.01 -7.64 -3.65
CA THR A 29 14.23 -8.42 -2.42
C THR A 29 13.35 -9.66 -2.34
N MET A 30 12.22 -9.71 -3.03
CA MET A 30 11.32 -10.87 -3.16
C MET A 30 12.06 -12.16 -3.57
N THR A 31 13.14 -12.03 -4.36
CA THR A 31 13.96 -13.16 -4.80
C THR A 31 14.94 -13.67 -3.74
N ILE A 32 15.26 -12.86 -2.72
CA ILE A 32 16.32 -13.10 -1.71
C ILE A 32 15.73 -13.28 -0.29
N SER A 33 14.40 -13.45 -0.19
CA SER A 33 13.59 -13.30 1.03
C SER A 33 13.91 -14.20 2.23
N ASN A 34 14.76 -15.23 2.09
CA ASN A 34 15.11 -16.15 3.18
C ASN A 34 16.41 -15.77 3.92
N THR A 35 17.00 -14.62 3.60
CA THR A 35 18.23 -14.14 4.26
C THR A 35 17.92 -12.92 5.13
N ASN A 36 18.79 -12.65 6.12
CA ASN A 36 18.73 -11.41 6.92
C ASN A 36 18.59 -10.17 6.03
N GLY A 37 19.45 -10.03 5.03
CA GLY A 37 19.44 -8.89 4.11
C GLY A 37 18.15 -8.82 3.29
N GLY A 38 17.64 -9.96 2.83
CA GLY A 38 16.39 -10.02 2.07
C GLY A 38 15.18 -9.58 2.89
N LEU A 39 15.03 -10.06 4.13
CA LEU A 39 13.90 -9.70 4.99
C LEU A 39 13.95 -8.23 5.42
N ILE A 40 15.13 -7.74 5.84
CA ILE A 40 15.34 -6.33 6.18
C ILE A 40 15.02 -5.44 4.97
N GLY A 41 15.45 -5.84 3.77
CA GLY A 41 15.14 -5.13 2.53
C GLY A 41 13.64 -5.03 2.26
N HIS A 42 12.86 -6.09 2.50
CA HIS A 42 11.39 -6.01 2.41
C HIS A 42 10.82 -5.01 3.41
N MET A 43 11.27 -5.03 4.66
CA MET A 43 10.79 -4.11 5.68
C MET A 43 11.09 -2.65 5.32
N ILE A 44 12.28 -2.38 4.79
CA ILE A 44 12.65 -1.05 4.28
C ILE A 44 11.73 -0.66 3.11
N GLY A 45 11.53 -1.54 2.14
CA GLY A 45 10.66 -1.27 0.99
C GLY A 45 9.21 -0.99 1.40
N TYR A 46 8.67 -1.76 2.35
CA TYR A 46 7.37 -1.50 2.96
C TYR A 46 7.33 -0.15 3.68
N GLY A 47 8.40 0.23 4.39
CA GLY A 47 8.51 1.56 5.01
C GLY A 47 8.40 2.71 3.99
N PHE A 48 9.10 2.60 2.86
CA PHE A 48 9.01 3.57 1.77
C PHE A 48 7.61 3.64 1.15
N LEU A 49 6.96 2.49 0.91
CA LEU A 49 5.57 2.46 0.44
C LEU A 49 4.62 3.12 1.45
N ALA A 50 4.72 2.78 2.73
CA ALA A 50 3.88 3.35 3.78
C ALA A 50 4.03 4.89 3.84
N ALA A 51 5.27 5.39 3.85
CA ALA A 51 5.53 6.83 3.84
C ALA A 51 4.94 7.51 2.60
N GLY A 52 5.15 6.93 1.42
CA GLY A 52 4.60 7.44 0.16
C GLY A 52 3.08 7.54 0.18
N PHE A 53 2.39 6.48 0.61
CA PHE A 53 0.93 6.46 0.69
C PHE A 53 0.36 7.35 1.79
N VAL A 54 1.01 7.46 2.94
CA VAL A 54 0.60 8.40 4.00
C VAL A 54 0.63 9.83 3.46
N ILE A 55 1.72 10.23 2.80
CA ILE A 55 1.84 11.57 2.21
C ILE A 55 0.77 11.79 1.12
N LYS A 56 0.57 10.81 0.22
CA LYS A 56 -0.44 10.89 -0.84
C LYS A 56 -1.86 11.05 -0.28
N SER A 57 -2.19 10.26 0.76
CA SER A 57 -3.49 10.30 1.42
C SER A 57 -3.74 11.63 2.14
N GLY A 58 -2.71 12.16 2.82
CA GLY A 58 -2.75 13.49 3.44
C GLY A 58 -2.93 14.61 2.44
N LEU A 59 -2.27 14.55 1.27
CA LEU A 59 -2.47 15.52 0.19
C LEU A 59 -3.91 15.52 -0.30
N LEU A 60 -4.49 14.35 -0.60
CA LEU A 60 -5.87 14.24 -1.05
C LEU A 60 -6.86 14.72 0.02
N ALA A 61 -6.62 14.40 1.30
CA ALA A 61 -7.41 14.90 2.41
C ALA A 61 -7.31 16.43 2.56
N SER A 62 -6.14 17.02 2.32
CA SER A 62 -5.96 18.48 2.38
C SER A 62 -6.70 19.22 1.27
N ILE A 63 -6.84 18.62 0.08
CA ILE A 63 -7.63 19.18 -1.02
C ILE A 63 -9.12 19.21 -0.65
N LEU A 64 -9.61 18.14 0.01
CA LEU A 64 -10.98 18.08 0.51
C LEU A 64 -11.26 19.11 1.60
N ALA A 65 -10.33 19.29 2.54
CA ALA A 65 -10.47 20.22 3.65
C ALA A 65 -10.57 21.70 3.19
N LYS A 66 -10.05 22.03 2.00
CA LYS A 66 -10.12 23.39 1.46
C LYS A 66 -11.53 23.84 1.04
N GLY A 67 -12.55 22.97 1.09
CA GLY A 67 -13.99 23.33 1.03
C GLY A 67 -14.50 23.99 -0.25
N ASP A 68 -13.59 24.37 -1.15
CA ASP A 68 -13.84 25.15 -2.35
C ASP A 68 -13.97 24.30 -3.63
N CYS A 69 -13.61 23.02 -3.54
CA CYS A 69 -13.50 22.10 -4.68
C CYS A 69 -14.62 21.05 -4.73
N VAL A 70 -15.32 20.80 -3.61
CA VAL A 70 -16.35 19.76 -3.48
C VAL A 70 -17.46 20.27 -2.56
N SER A 71 -18.73 20.07 -2.93
CA SER A 71 -19.87 20.39 -2.07
C SER A 71 -19.84 19.54 -0.79
N LYS A 72 -20.25 20.11 0.35
CA LYS A 72 -20.21 19.41 1.65
C LYS A 72 -20.94 18.06 1.63
N ASP A 73 -22.02 17.95 0.86
CA ASP A 73 -22.82 16.73 0.74
C ASP A 73 -22.11 15.62 -0.07
N GLN A 74 -21.19 15.99 -0.96
CA GLN A 74 -20.39 15.04 -1.76
C GLN A 74 -19.01 14.76 -1.15
N ALA A 75 -18.58 15.53 -0.16
CA ALA A 75 -17.27 15.39 0.47
C ALA A 75 -17.07 14.02 1.13
N LEU A 76 -18.12 13.45 1.75
CA LEU A 76 -18.06 12.14 2.40
C LEU A 76 -17.89 11.03 1.35
N MET A 77 -18.68 11.07 0.27
CA MET A 77 -18.59 10.10 -0.82
C MET A 77 -17.21 10.18 -1.51
N PHE A 78 -16.70 11.38 -1.72
CA PHE A 78 -15.35 11.59 -2.24
C PHE A 78 -14.29 11.02 -1.30
N PHE A 79 -14.38 11.28 0.01
CA PHE A 79 -13.44 10.77 0.98
C PHE A 79 -13.40 9.23 0.98
N LEU A 80 -14.58 8.59 0.94
CA LEU A 80 -14.69 7.13 0.86
C LEU A 80 -14.11 6.55 -0.43
N MET A 81 -14.33 7.20 -1.57
CA MET A 81 -13.88 6.66 -2.86
C MET A 81 -12.41 6.98 -3.18
N SER A 82 -11.92 8.13 -2.73
CA SER A 82 -10.58 8.63 -3.07
C SER A 82 -9.58 8.42 -1.95
N VAL A 83 -9.91 8.69 -0.69
CA VAL A 83 -8.92 8.66 0.42
C VAL A 83 -8.88 7.29 1.10
N CYS A 84 -10.05 6.67 1.33
CA CYS A 84 -10.14 5.40 2.06
C CYS A 84 -9.30 4.25 1.45
N PRO A 85 -9.25 4.04 0.12
CA PRO A 85 -8.41 3.00 -0.47
C PRO A 85 -6.92 3.12 -0.09
N PHE A 86 -6.42 4.36 0.05
CA PHE A 86 -5.04 4.60 0.48
C PHE A 86 -4.80 4.25 1.94
N ILE A 87 -5.74 4.61 2.81
CA ILE A 87 -5.65 4.29 4.24
C ILE A 87 -5.59 2.77 4.42
N ILE A 88 -6.37 2.02 3.64
CA ILE A 88 -6.37 0.55 3.70
C ILE A 88 -5.02 -0.03 3.24
N ILE A 89 -4.42 0.50 2.18
CA ILE A 89 -3.08 0.09 1.74
C ILE A 89 -2.04 0.38 2.83
N VAL A 90 -2.08 1.57 3.44
CA VAL A 90 -1.19 1.91 4.57
C VAL A 90 -1.37 0.92 5.71
N PHE A 91 -2.62 0.62 6.10
CA PHE A 91 -2.91 -0.36 7.13
C PHE A 91 -2.35 -1.75 6.80
N LEU A 92 -2.54 -2.23 5.57
CA LEU A 92 -1.97 -3.49 5.10
C LEU A 92 -0.45 -3.54 5.22
N ILE A 93 0.23 -2.46 4.81
CA ILE A 93 1.69 -2.35 4.86
C ILE A 93 2.19 -2.32 6.31
N LEU A 94 1.54 -1.56 7.19
CA LEU A 94 1.90 -1.51 8.61
C LEU A 94 1.65 -2.84 9.31
N ALA A 95 0.56 -3.52 8.97
CA ALA A 95 0.23 -4.81 9.56
C ALA A 95 1.21 -5.92 9.11
N ILE A 96 1.61 -5.96 7.83
CA ILE A 96 2.66 -6.90 7.40
C ILE A 96 4.01 -6.56 8.04
N LEU A 97 4.36 -5.26 8.19
CA LEU A 97 5.57 -4.85 8.90
C LEU A 97 5.58 -5.33 10.33
N TYR A 98 4.46 -5.18 11.04
CA TYR A 98 4.30 -5.69 12.40
C TYR A 98 4.52 -7.21 12.46
N ILE A 99 3.88 -7.97 11.58
CA ILE A 99 4.04 -9.43 11.52
C ILE A 99 5.50 -9.81 11.23
N LEU A 100 6.15 -9.19 10.23
CA LEU A 100 7.54 -9.50 9.89
C LEU A 100 8.49 -9.18 11.04
N ASN A 101 8.25 -8.09 11.78
CA ASN A 101 9.03 -7.74 12.95
C ASN A 101 8.82 -8.74 14.11
N SER A 102 7.57 -9.11 14.42
CA SER A 102 7.25 -10.06 15.49
C SER A 102 7.81 -11.47 15.24
N TYR A 103 7.88 -11.90 13.98
CA TYR A 103 8.37 -13.24 13.61
C TYR A 103 9.76 -13.23 12.96
N PHE A 104 10.50 -12.11 13.06
CA PHE A 104 11.76 -11.89 12.36
C PHE A 104 12.76 -13.05 12.52
N ASN A 105 13.07 -13.40 13.78
CA ASN A 105 14.05 -14.46 14.11
C ASN A 105 13.63 -15.82 13.55
N ARG A 106 12.32 -16.10 13.50
CA ARG A 106 11.78 -17.36 13.03
C ARG A 106 11.84 -17.46 11.50
N ILE A 107 11.56 -16.36 10.81
CA ILE A 107 11.65 -16.26 9.34
C ILE A 107 13.09 -16.42 8.89
N VAL A 108 14.01 -15.67 9.50
CA VAL A 108 15.46 -15.73 9.21
C VAL A 108 16.04 -17.10 9.52
N GLY A 109 15.65 -17.69 10.66
CA GLY A 109 16.12 -19.00 11.07
C GLY A 109 15.59 -20.16 10.20
N GLY A 110 14.78 -19.87 9.19
CA GLY A 110 14.19 -20.89 8.31
C GLY A 110 13.13 -21.77 8.99
N LYS A 111 12.69 -21.40 10.20
CA LYS A 111 11.75 -22.14 11.05
C LYS A 111 10.28 -21.85 10.67
N VAL A 112 10.04 -21.72 9.37
CA VAL A 112 8.76 -21.33 8.79
C VAL A 112 8.31 -22.35 7.76
N SER A 113 7.02 -22.68 7.78
CA SER A 113 6.46 -23.62 6.82
C SER A 113 6.52 -23.09 5.37
N LYS A 114 6.45 -23.99 4.39
CA LYS A 114 6.34 -23.61 2.96
C LYS A 114 5.10 -22.75 2.68
N GLY A 115 4.06 -22.88 3.50
CA GLY A 115 2.85 -22.04 3.44
C GLY A 115 3.18 -20.56 3.57
N TYR A 116 4.03 -20.19 4.54
CA TYR A 116 4.44 -18.79 4.72
C TYR A 116 5.06 -18.21 3.45
N LYS A 117 5.99 -18.93 2.81
CA LYS A 117 6.66 -18.45 1.59
C LYS A 117 5.67 -18.22 0.45
N THR A 118 4.67 -19.09 0.34
CA THR A 118 3.63 -19.00 -0.71
C THR A 118 2.73 -17.80 -0.48
N PHE A 119 2.17 -17.66 0.73
CA PHE A 119 1.27 -16.55 1.04
C PHE A 119 1.99 -15.20 1.10
N SER A 120 3.25 -15.15 1.55
CA SER A 120 4.08 -13.93 1.52
C SER A 120 4.33 -13.44 0.09
N ARG A 121 4.64 -14.36 -0.85
CA ARG A 121 4.77 -14.01 -2.28
C ARG A 121 3.44 -13.57 -2.88
N MET A 122 2.34 -14.25 -2.53
CA MET A 122 1.00 -13.87 -2.98
C MET A 122 0.62 -12.46 -2.50
N PHE A 123 0.92 -12.13 -1.24
CA PHE A 123 0.72 -10.79 -0.68
C PHE A 123 1.48 -9.73 -1.49
N ILE A 124 2.75 -9.98 -1.79
CA ILE A 124 3.59 -9.07 -2.58
C ILE A 124 3.02 -8.89 -3.99
N VAL A 125 2.63 -9.97 -4.67
CA VAL A 125 2.06 -9.91 -6.02
C VAL A 125 0.76 -9.11 -6.05
N ILE A 126 -0.14 -9.36 -5.09
CA ILE A 126 -1.38 -8.60 -4.97
C ILE A 126 -1.07 -7.13 -4.68
N LEU A 127 -0.14 -6.84 -3.77
CA LEU A 127 0.27 -5.47 -3.46
C LEU A 127 0.80 -4.77 -4.73
N ILE A 128 1.72 -5.39 -5.49
CA ILE A 128 2.23 -4.82 -6.74
C ILE A 128 1.09 -4.57 -7.75
N ALA A 129 0.13 -5.48 -7.87
CA ALA A 129 -1.04 -5.27 -8.72
C ALA A 129 -1.88 -4.05 -8.26
N GLN A 130 -2.04 -3.85 -6.94
CA GLN A 130 -2.69 -2.64 -6.40
C GLN A 130 -1.92 -1.37 -6.76
N LEU A 131 -0.58 -1.39 -6.68
CA LEU A 131 0.26 -0.26 -7.07
C LEU A 131 0.13 0.04 -8.56
N GLY A 132 0.03 -0.98 -9.42
CA GLY A 132 -0.22 -0.82 -10.85
C GLY A 132 -1.59 -0.18 -11.15
N LEU A 133 -2.65 -0.64 -10.48
CA LEU A 133 -3.98 -0.01 -10.59
C LEU A 133 -3.96 1.44 -10.10
N PHE A 134 -3.24 1.71 -9.01
CA PHE A 134 -3.07 3.06 -8.51
C PHE A 134 -2.35 3.96 -9.52
N TYR A 135 -1.24 3.49 -10.09
CA TYR A 135 -0.52 4.24 -11.13
C TYR A 135 -1.46 4.58 -12.30
N ASN A 136 -2.20 3.60 -12.81
CA ASN A 136 -3.16 3.82 -13.88
C ASN A 136 -4.26 4.82 -13.49
N ALA A 137 -4.78 4.74 -12.27
CA ALA A 137 -5.77 5.67 -11.74
C ALA A 137 -5.24 7.12 -11.70
N THR A 138 -3.95 7.31 -11.40
CA THR A 138 -3.34 8.64 -11.39
C THR A 138 -3.02 9.20 -12.78
N GLN A 139 -3.03 8.36 -13.81
CA GLN A 139 -2.74 8.76 -15.18
C GLN A 139 -4.00 9.17 -15.97
N GLU A 140 -5.20 8.87 -15.45
CA GLU A 140 -6.46 9.31 -16.04
C GLU A 140 -6.59 10.83 -16.09
N GLU A 141 -7.23 11.33 -17.16
CA GLU A 141 -7.48 12.76 -17.33
C GLU A 141 -8.24 13.36 -16.14
N LYS A 142 -9.25 12.64 -15.64
CA LYS A 142 -10.03 13.06 -14.47
C LYS A 142 -9.18 13.25 -13.21
N TYR A 143 -8.16 12.42 -13.01
CA TYR A 143 -7.22 12.61 -11.91
C TYR A 143 -6.30 13.81 -12.16
N LYS A 144 -5.82 14.00 -13.39
CA LYS A 144 -4.95 15.13 -13.75
C LYS A 144 -5.65 16.49 -13.63
N THR A 145 -6.94 16.55 -13.92
CA THR A 145 -7.73 17.79 -13.89
C THR A 145 -8.35 18.06 -12.52
N GLU A 146 -8.91 17.03 -11.88
CA GLU A 146 -9.74 17.19 -10.68
C GLU A 146 -9.14 16.54 -9.42
N ASN A 147 -8.00 15.83 -9.52
CA ASN A 147 -7.40 15.01 -8.44
C ASN A 147 -8.37 13.96 -7.89
N VAL A 148 -9.28 13.47 -8.73
CA VAL A 148 -10.28 12.46 -8.37
C VAL A 148 -9.97 11.15 -9.06
N ILE A 149 -9.95 10.09 -8.28
CA ILE A 149 -9.81 8.74 -8.81
C ILE A 149 -11.16 8.31 -9.37
N SER A 150 -11.15 7.73 -10.57
CA SER A 150 -12.37 7.13 -11.12
C SER A 150 -12.89 6.04 -10.16
N PRO A 151 -14.22 5.99 -9.91
CA PRO A 151 -14.82 5.01 -9.02
C PRO A 151 -14.44 3.57 -9.34
N ILE A 152 -14.22 3.26 -10.63
CA ILE A 152 -13.82 1.93 -11.10
C ILE A 152 -12.48 1.51 -10.49
N TYR A 153 -11.46 2.37 -10.58
CA TYR A 153 -10.15 2.09 -9.98
C TYR A 153 -10.21 2.05 -8.46
N GLY A 154 -10.97 2.95 -7.84
CA GLY A 154 -11.19 2.94 -6.39
C GLY A 154 -11.77 1.61 -5.90
N MET A 155 -12.81 1.10 -6.59
CA MET A 155 -13.42 -0.20 -6.28
C MET A 155 -12.48 -1.38 -6.53
N LEU A 156 -11.70 -1.36 -7.62
CA LEU A 156 -10.72 -2.43 -7.89
C LEU A 156 -9.62 -2.46 -6.83
N ILE A 157 -9.07 -1.30 -6.44
CA ILE A 157 -8.08 -1.20 -5.36
C ILE A 157 -8.67 -1.71 -4.05
N TYR A 158 -9.93 -1.38 -3.75
CA TYR A 158 -10.63 -1.87 -2.56
C TYR A 158 -10.79 -3.38 -2.57
N LEU A 159 -11.24 -3.97 -3.70
CA LEU A 159 -11.38 -5.41 -3.86
C LEU A 159 -10.05 -6.13 -3.63
N LEU A 160 -8.98 -5.68 -4.28
CA LEU A 160 -7.66 -6.26 -4.08
C LEU A 160 -7.20 -6.10 -2.63
N SER A 161 -7.57 -5.01 -1.95
CA SER A 161 -7.21 -4.80 -0.54
C SER A 161 -7.88 -5.83 0.37
N VAL A 162 -9.17 -6.11 0.15
CA VAL A 162 -9.89 -7.15 0.91
C VAL A 162 -9.25 -8.52 0.71
N ILE A 163 -8.90 -8.88 -0.53
CA ILE A 163 -8.20 -10.13 -0.83
C ILE A 163 -6.84 -10.15 -0.10
N ASN A 164 -6.11 -9.03 -0.12
CA ASN A 164 -4.81 -8.93 0.52
C ASN A 164 -4.88 -9.03 2.06
N ILE A 165 -5.96 -8.54 2.68
CA ILE A 165 -6.25 -8.73 4.11
C ILE A 165 -6.42 -10.22 4.44
N LEU A 166 -7.15 -10.99 3.61
CA LEU A 166 -7.32 -12.43 3.83
C LEU A 166 -5.98 -13.18 3.73
N VAL A 167 -5.13 -12.79 2.77
CA VAL A 167 -3.79 -13.33 2.64
C VAL A 167 -2.94 -12.97 3.85
N LEU A 168 -3.00 -11.72 4.32
CA LEU A 168 -2.29 -11.24 5.51
C LEU A 168 -2.67 -12.03 6.78
N ILE A 169 -3.98 -12.25 7.00
CA ILE A 169 -4.47 -13.07 8.12
C ILE A 169 -3.92 -14.49 8.00
N THR A 170 -3.89 -15.04 6.78
CA THR A 170 -3.34 -16.39 6.54
C THR A 170 -1.84 -16.45 6.85
N ILE A 171 -1.06 -15.43 6.45
CA ILE A 171 0.36 -15.31 6.81
C ILE A 171 0.52 -15.31 8.34
N TYR A 172 -0.29 -14.52 9.05
CA TYR A 172 -0.27 -14.46 10.51
C TYR A 172 -0.56 -15.83 11.14
N VAL A 173 -1.63 -16.50 10.74
CA VAL A 173 -2.00 -17.84 11.26
C VAL A 173 -0.89 -18.85 10.99
N VAL A 174 -0.31 -18.85 9.79
CA VAL A 174 0.78 -19.76 9.44
C VAL A 174 2.02 -19.52 10.30
N LEU A 175 2.41 -18.26 10.51
CA LEU A 175 3.54 -17.91 11.38
C LEU A 175 3.26 -18.20 12.85
N ALA A 176 2.04 -17.97 13.33
CA ALA A 176 1.68 -18.21 14.72
C ALA A 176 1.71 -19.70 15.05
N PHE A 177 1.02 -20.53 14.27
CA PHE A 177 0.71 -21.91 14.65
C PHE A 177 1.56 -22.99 13.96
N TYR A 178 2.12 -22.72 12.78
CA TYR A 178 2.81 -23.74 11.98
C TYR A 178 4.33 -23.48 12.01
N SER A 179 4.97 -23.86 13.12
CA SER A 179 6.45 -23.94 13.20
C SER A 179 6.92 -25.24 12.62
N THR A 180 8.08 -25.20 11.96
CA THR A 180 8.82 -26.43 11.61
C THR A 180 9.80 -26.85 12.70
N ASP A 181 9.75 -26.19 13.87
CA ASP A 181 10.41 -26.66 15.08
C ASP A 181 9.60 -27.83 15.65
N GLY A 182 9.85 -29.03 15.11
CA GLY A 182 9.56 -30.29 15.80
C GLY A 182 10.50 -30.49 16.97
#